data_AF-A0A9E3E8V1-F1
#
_entry.id   AF-A0A9E3E8V1-F1
#
_cell.length_a   1.000
_cell.length_b   1.000
_cell.length_c   1.000
_cell.angle_alpha   90.00
_cell.angle_beta   90.00
_cell.angle_gamma   90.00
#
_symmetry.space_group_name_H-M   'P 1'
#
loop_
_entity.id
_entity.type
_entity.pdbx_description
1 polymer ?
#
loop_
_entity_poly.entity_id
_entity_poly.type
_entity_poly.pdbx_seq_one_letter_code
_entity_poly.pdbx_strand_id
1 'polypeptide(L)'
;MRIERLGQEFVTPTLPQPADEINPLLRGMAELCQMKRFRRNAEYAIDSLCFHPIDRNGRVRVMTGAEALELRTKGKGCKSGVLKQSGLRVLHCLLFTFCAVPTGRCCPSYEAIRKATGYCVATIAGALQRLEASGYLRITRRIVRTSLGARQTTNAYAFREFGQGERKPDYTNSKATTNLIKNKSMQPGTPVSGPVQLSFSMQRVLQIMRQRRGGRNTQLPINQKIQYNPSTG
;
A
#
# COMPACT_ATOMS: atom_id res chain seq x y z
N MET A 1 57.27 -68.47 -48.39
CA MET A 1 57.55 -67.02 -48.42
C MET A 1 56.48 -66.33 -49.24
N ARG A 2 55.59 -65.56 -48.59
CA ARG A 2 54.55 -64.76 -49.25
C ARG A 2 54.48 -63.43 -48.51
N ILE A 3 54.96 -62.37 -49.16
CA ILE A 3 55.02 -61.01 -48.62
C ILE A 3 53.73 -60.32 -49.09
N GLU A 4 52.79 -60.09 -48.17
CA GLU A 4 51.61 -59.27 -48.44
C GLU A 4 51.89 -57.83 -47.97
N ARG A 5 51.84 -56.92 -48.95
CA ARG A 5 52.05 -55.48 -48.78
C ARG A 5 50.81 -54.86 -48.13
N LEU A 6 51.01 -54.18 -47.01
CA LEU A 6 50.02 -53.30 -46.40
C LEU A 6 49.84 -52.06 -47.29
N GLY A 7 48.67 -51.94 -47.93
CA GLY A 7 48.21 -50.69 -48.54
C GLY A 7 47.68 -49.76 -47.44
N GLN A 8 48.50 -48.81 -47.02
CA GLN A 8 48.08 -47.69 -46.18
C GLN A 8 47.56 -46.57 -47.09
N GLU A 9 46.24 -46.43 -47.18
CA GLU A 9 45.62 -45.27 -47.82
C GLU A 9 45.78 -44.05 -46.91
N PHE A 10 46.53 -43.05 -47.38
CA PHE A 10 46.64 -41.75 -46.74
C PHE A 10 45.34 -40.96 -46.94
N VAL A 11 44.51 -40.93 -45.90
CA VAL A 11 43.36 -40.02 -45.81
C VAL A 11 43.90 -38.61 -45.58
N THR A 12 43.86 -37.76 -46.59
CA THR A 12 44.13 -36.32 -46.45
C THR A 12 43.09 -35.70 -45.51
N PRO A 13 43.49 -34.99 -44.44
CA PRO A 13 42.56 -34.28 -43.59
C PRO A 13 42.01 -33.07 -44.37
N THR A 14 40.75 -33.18 -44.81
CA THR A 14 39.99 -32.05 -45.32
C THR A 14 39.89 -31.00 -44.21
N LEU A 15 40.61 -29.89 -44.35
CA LEU A 15 40.47 -28.73 -43.50
C LEU A 15 38.99 -28.31 -43.47
N PRO A 16 38.36 -28.19 -42.30
CA PRO A 16 37.00 -27.69 -42.21
C PRO A 16 37.01 -26.27 -42.79
N GLN A 17 36.24 -26.07 -43.86
CA GLN A 17 35.97 -24.73 -44.35
C GLN A 17 35.39 -23.93 -43.18
N PRO A 18 35.80 -22.66 -42.98
CA PRO A 18 35.12 -21.80 -42.04
C PRO A 18 33.71 -21.62 -42.57
N ALA A 19 32.78 -22.45 -42.07
CA ALA A 19 31.39 -22.12 -42.16
C ALA A 19 31.28 -20.70 -41.63
N ASP A 20 30.68 -19.84 -42.43
CA ASP A 20 30.15 -18.56 -42.01
C ASP A 20 29.14 -18.82 -40.88
N GLU A 21 29.64 -19.16 -39.68
CA GLU A 21 28.95 -19.03 -38.41
C GLU A 21 28.88 -17.54 -38.12
N ILE A 22 28.08 -16.86 -38.95
CA ILE A 22 27.47 -15.60 -38.61
C ILE A 22 26.61 -15.91 -37.39
N ASN A 23 27.21 -15.72 -36.22
CA ASN A 23 26.62 -15.89 -34.91
C ASN A 23 25.13 -15.50 -34.94
N PRO A 24 24.19 -16.45 -34.72
CA PRO A 24 22.78 -16.10 -34.58
C PRO A 24 22.52 -15.19 -33.36
N LEU A 25 23.51 -15.04 -32.49
CA LEU A 25 23.54 -14.11 -31.37
C LEU A 25 23.57 -12.62 -31.77
N LEU A 26 23.99 -12.30 -33.01
CA LEU A 26 24.09 -10.91 -33.47
C LEU A 26 22.98 -10.49 -34.44
N ARG A 27 22.24 -11.43 -35.03
CA ARG A 27 21.12 -11.12 -35.95
C ARG A 27 19.79 -10.82 -35.24
N GLY A 28 19.66 -11.16 -33.95
CA GLY A 28 18.42 -10.99 -33.18
C GLY A 28 18.40 -9.84 -32.17
N MET A 29 19.51 -9.13 -31.93
CA MET A 29 19.54 -8.06 -30.92
C MET A 29 18.70 -6.83 -31.29
N ALA A 30 18.51 -6.58 -32.60
CA ALA A 30 17.60 -5.54 -33.08
C ALA A 30 16.10 -5.93 -32.94
N GLU A 31 15.76 -7.22 -32.97
CA GLU A 31 14.37 -7.69 -32.78
C GLU A 31 13.99 -7.90 -31.31
N LEU A 32 14.97 -8.18 -30.43
CA LEU A 32 14.74 -8.33 -28.98
C LEU A 32 14.40 -7.00 -28.28
N CYS A 33 14.65 -5.87 -28.94
CA CYS A 33 14.18 -4.54 -28.52
C CYS A 33 12.85 -4.14 -29.18
N GLN A 34 11.96 -5.10 -29.48
CA GLN A 34 10.53 -4.80 -29.38
C GLN A 34 10.24 -4.47 -27.91
N MET A 35 10.54 -3.23 -27.51
CA MET A 35 10.22 -2.66 -26.22
C MET A 35 8.70 -2.73 -26.08
N LYS A 36 8.19 -3.87 -25.59
CA LYS A 36 6.84 -3.97 -25.06
C LYS A 36 6.78 -2.86 -24.04
N ARG A 37 6.04 -1.81 -24.39
CA ARG A 37 5.89 -0.63 -23.54
C ARG A 37 5.34 -1.13 -22.22
N PHE A 38 6.22 -1.25 -21.23
CA PHE A 38 5.80 -1.62 -19.89
C PHE A 38 4.77 -0.60 -19.43
N ARG A 39 3.83 -1.04 -18.61
CA ARG A 39 2.91 -0.08 -17.97
C ARG A 39 3.75 0.97 -17.24
N ARG A 40 3.34 2.24 -17.34
CA ARG A 40 4.03 3.36 -16.66
C ARG A 40 4.28 3.00 -15.19
N ASN A 41 5.43 3.40 -14.64
CA ASN A 41 5.83 3.19 -13.25
C ASN A 41 5.94 1.70 -12.85
N ALA A 42 6.38 0.85 -13.78
CA ALA A 42 6.68 -0.53 -13.46
C ALA A 42 8.13 -0.67 -12.97
N GLU A 43 8.30 -1.31 -11.82
CA GLU A 43 9.56 -1.46 -11.08
C GLU A 43 10.07 -2.91 -11.23
N TYR A 44 11.38 -3.10 -11.18
CA TYR A 44 11.95 -4.45 -11.20
C TYR A 44 11.66 -5.19 -9.89
N ALA A 45 11.28 -6.47 -10.01
CA ALA A 45 10.82 -7.26 -8.88
C ALA A 45 11.87 -7.53 -7.79
N ILE A 46 13.16 -7.49 -8.15
CA ILE A 46 14.30 -7.63 -7.22
C ILE A 46 14.44 -6.35 -6.39
N ASP A 47 14.28 -5.20 -7.04
CA ASP A 47 14.40 -3.87 -6.42
C ASP A 47 13.13 -3.47 -5.65
N SER A 48 12.01 -4.17 -5.91
CA SER A 48 10.71 -3.98 -5.26
C SER A 48 10.73 -4.51 -3.82
N LEU A 49 11.56 -3.92 -2.96
CA LEU A 49 11.62 -4.10 -1.49
C LEU A 49 10.37 -3.56 -0.76
N CYS A 50 9.23 -3.44 -1.44
CA CYS A 50 8.02 -2.84 -0.87
C CYS A 50 7.36 -3.71 0.21
N PHE A 51 7.77 -4.98 0.37
CA PHE A 51 7.18 -5.90 1.33
C PHE A 51 7.76 -5.67 2.72
N HIS A 52 6.87 -5.47 3.68
CA HIS A 52 7.20 -5.38 5.09
C HIS A 52 6.49 -6.53 5.80
N PRO A 53 7.17 -7.35 6.61
CA PRO A 53 6.53 -8.37 7.42
C PRO A 53 5.39 -7.76 8.24
N ILE A 54 4.21 -8.35 8.15
CA ILE A 54 3.03 -7.91 8.90
C ILE A 54 2.61 -9.02 9.85
N ASP A 55 2.66 -8.73 11.14
CA ASP A 55 2.18 -9.65 12.16
C ASP A 55 0.66 -9.86 12.06
N ARG A 56 0.15 -10.93 12.66
CA ARG A 56 -1.28 -11.21 12.83
C ARG A 56 -2.03 -9.98 13.37
N ASN A 57 -1.48 -9.33 14.39
CA ASN A 57 -2.09 -8.12 14.96
C ASN A 57 -2.02 -6.94 14.00
N GLY A 58 -0.96 -6.83 13.19
CA GLY A 58 -0.85 -5.82 12.14
C GLY A 58 -1.98 -5.93 11.12
N ARG A 59 -2.30 -7.15 10.67
CA ARG A 59 -3.42 -7.39 9.74
C ARG A 59 -4.75 -6.93 10.32
N VAL A 60 -4.98 -7.20 11.61
CA VAL A 60 -6.19 -6.75 12.32
C VAL A 60 -6.22 -5.22 12.43
N ARG A 61 -5.11 -4.57 12.81
CA ARG A 61 -5.02 -3.10 12.87
C ARG A 61 -5.35 -2.44 11.53
N VAL A 62 -4.79 -2.97 10.44
CA VAL A 62 -5.07 -2.46 9.08
C VAL A 62 -6.57 -2.60 8.76
N MET A 63 -7.16 -3.77 9.04
CA MET A 63 -8.58 -4.02 8.77
C MET A 63 -9.50 -3.12 9.60
N THR A 64 -9.31 -3.07 10.92
CA THR A 64 -10.11 -2.22 11.83
C THR A 64 -9.94 -0.74 11.50
N GLY A 65 -8.73 -0.32 11.11
CA GLY A 65 -8.48 1.04 10.64
C GLY A 65 -9.31 1.37 9.40
N ALA A 66 -9.34 0.48 8.41
CA ALA A 66 -10.12 0.67 7.19
C ALA A 66 -11.63 0.71 7.45
N GLU A 67 -12.14 -0.14 8.35
CA GLU A 67 -13.54 -0.11 8.79
C GLU A 67 -13.88 1.20 9.50
N ALA A 68 -13.01 1.68 10.39
CA ALA A 68 -13.19 2.96 11.06
C ALA A 68 -13.19 4.15 10.08
N LEU A 69 -12.36 4.11 9.02
CA LEU A 69 -12.39 5.12 7.97
C LEU A 69 -13.71 5.08 7.19
N GLU A 70 -14.19 3.89 6.82
CA GLU A 70 -15.46 3.73 6.11
C GLU A 70 -16.63 4.29 6.92
N LEU A 71 -16.68 4.00 8.23
CA LEU A 71 -17.72 4.53 9.12
C LEU A 71 -17.64 6.06 9.27
N ARG A 72 -16.43 6.61 9.42
CA ARG A 72 -16.21 8.05 9.58
C ARG A 72 -16.57 8.85 8.33
N THR A 73 -16.31 8.28 7.16
CA THR A 73 -16.57 8.93 5.86
C THR A 73 -17.97 8.67 5.31
N LYS A 74 -18.77 7.85 6.00
CA LYS A 74 -20.15 7.57 5.62
C LYS A 74 -21.04 8.79 5.84
N GLY A 75 -21.47 9.42 4.76
CA GLY A 75 -22.43 10.52 4.80
C GLY A 75 -23.82 10.08 5.29
N LYS A 76 -24.59 11.02 5.85
CA LYS A 76 -25.98 10.78 6.24
C LYS A 76 -26.80 10.39 4.99
N GLY A 77 -27.49 9.25 5.04
CA GLY A 77 -28.26 8.71 3.92
C GLY A 77 -27.43 7.93 2.87
N CYS A 78 -26.10 7.93 2.96
CA CYS A 78 -25.26 7.11 2.09
C CYS A 78 -25.15 5.67 2.61
N LYS A 79 -25.29 4.69 1.71
CA LYS A 79 -25.12 3.26 2.05
C LYS A 79 -23.68 2.91 2.45
N SER A 80 -22.70 3.62 1.90
CA SER A 80 -21.27 3.34 2.05
C SER A 80 -20.45 4.62 2.10
N GLY A 81 -19.29 4.54 2.74
CA GLY A 81 -18.25 5.56 2.74
C GLY A 81 -17.31 5.44 1.53
N VAL A 82 -16.10 5.95 1.69
CA VAL A 82 -15.10 6.08 0.61
C VAL A 82 -14.64 4.72 0.07
N LEU A 83 -14.44 3.73 0.95
CA LEU A 83 -13.91 2.42 0.57
C LEU A 83 -14.98 1.49 0.00
N LYS A 84 -16.25 1.69 0.39
CA LYS A 84 -17.37 0.78 0.11
C LYS A 84 -17.11 -0.64 0.64
N GLN A 85 -18.17 -1.45 0.68
CA GLN A 85 -18.08 -2.86 1.05
C GLN A 85 -17.11 -3.65 0.14
N SER A 86 -17.03 -3.30 -1.15
CA SER A 86 -16.10 -3.94 -2.07
C SER A 86 -14.63 -3.68 -1.72
N GLY A 87 -14.29 -2.47 -1.26
CA GLY A 87 -12.93 -2.15 -0.79
C GLY A 87 -12.55 -2.97 0.43
N LEU A 88 -13.43 -3.03 1.43
CA LEU A 88 -13.20 -3.81 2.65
C LEU A 88 -13.04 -5.31 2.37
N ARG A 89 -13.87 -5.87 1.49
CA ARG A 89 -13.80 -7.30 1.14
C ARG A 89 -12.54 -7.66 0.36
N VAL A 90 -12.12 -6.81 -0.58
CA VAL A 90 -10.85 -6.99 -1.31
C VAL A 90 -9.67 -6.86 -0.35
N LEU A 91 -9.67 -5.87 0.54
CA LEU A 91 -8.62 -5.70 1.54
C LEU A 91 -8.52 -6.92 2.46
N HIS A 92 -9.65 -7.41 2.98
CA HIS A 92 -9.71 -8.62 3.79
C HIS A 92 -9.14 -9.83 3.03
N CYS A 93 -9.52 -10.01 1.77
CA CYS A 93 -9.00 -11.10 0.94
C CYS A 93 -7.48 -11.01 0.74
N LEU A 94 -6.96 -9.83 0.39
CA LEU A 94 -5.52 -9.63 0.23
C LEU A 94 -4.76 -9.88 1.53
N LEU A 95 -5.27 -9.36 2.65
CA LEU A 95 -4.66 -9.52 3.96
C LEU A 95 -4.69 -10.97 4.38
N PHE A 96 -5.87 -11.60 4.47
CA PHE A 96 -6.06 -12.89 5.14
C PHE A 96 -5.82 -14.12 4.27
N THR A 97 -6.04 -14.01 2.95
CA THR A 97 -5.94 -15.15 2.02
C THR A 97 -4.58 -15.21 1.31
N PHE A 98 -4.03 -14.07 0.87
CA PHE A 98 -2.86 -14.07 -0.01
C PHE A 98 -1.56 -13.59 0.64
N CYS A 99 -1.63 -12.79 1.71
CA CYS A 99 -0.42 -12.28 2.35
C CYS A 99 0.29 -13.37 3.15
N ALA A 100 1.55 -13.64 2.79
CA ALA A 100 2.44 -14.46 3.59
C ALA A 100 2.95 -13.67 4.80
N VAL A 101 2.54 -14.06 6.01
CA VAL A 101 2.92 -13.39 7.28
C VAL A 101 4.43 -13.16 7.45
N PRO A 102 5.33 -14.16 7.26
CA PRO A 102 6.74 -13.98 7.58
C PRO A 102 7.46 -12.97 6.66
N THR A 103 7.01 -12.82 5.42
CA THR A 103 7.65 -11.96 4.42
C THR A 103 6.84 -10.72 4.08
N GLY A 104 5.56 -10.67 4.45
CA GLY A 104 4.61 -9.66 4.00
C GLY A 104 4.32 -9.72 2.49
N ARG A 105 4.76 -10.79 1.81
CA ARG A 105 4.65 -10.87 0.35
C ARG A 105 3.21 -11.14 -0.06
N CYS A 106 2.66 -10.23 -0.86
CA CYS A 106 1.33 -10.36 -1.44
C CYS A 106 1.39 -10.00 -2.93
N CYS A 107 1.27 -11.01 -3.79
CA CYS A 107 1.34 -10.84 -5.26
C CYS A 107 0.24 -11.59 -6.05
N PRO A 108 -1.04 -11.62 -5.60
CA PRO A 108 -2.10 -12.29 -6.34
C PRO A 108 -2.38 -11.63 -7.71
N SER A 109 -2.79 -12.45 -8.67
CA SER A 109 -3.35 -11.96 -9.94
C SER A 109 -4.77 -11.44 -9.76
N TYR A 110 -5.27 -10.62 -10.68
CA TYR A 110 -6.67 -10.19 -10.67
C TYR A 110 -7.64 -11.37 -10.71
N GLU A 111 -7.32 -12.43 -11.47
CA GLU A 111 -8.10 -13.67 -11.51
C GLU A 111 -8.14 -14.39 -10.16
N ALA A 112 -7.02 -14.42 -9.43
CA ALA A 112 -6.98 -15.01 -8.08
C ALA A 112 -7.87 -14.23 -7.11
N ILE A 113 -7.82 -12.89 -7.15
CA ILE A 113 -8.68 -12.03 -6.34
C ILE A 113 -10.16 -12.22 -6.72
N ARG A 114 -10.46 -12.31 -8.03
CA ARG A 114 -11.80 -12.61 -8.53
C ARG A 114 -12.33 -13.92 -7.99
N LYS A 115 -11.55 -15.01 -8.06
CA LYS A 115 -11.94 -16.32 -7.55
C LYS A 115 -12.21 -16.29 -6.03
N ALA A 116 -11.40 -15.56 -5.27
CA ALA A 116 -11.54 -15.49 -3.83
C ALA A 116 -12.67 -14.55 -3.35
N THR A 117 -12.99 -13.49 -4.11
CA THR A 117 -14.00 -12.48 -3.72
C THR A 117 -15.35 -12.65 -4.40
N GLY A 118 -15.39 -13.27 -5.58
CA GLY A 118 -16.57 -13.36 -6.44
C GLY A 118 -16.87 -12.08 -7.25
N TYR A 119 -16.05 -11.03 -7.13
CA TYR A 119 -16.31 -9.76 -7.83
C TYR A 119 -15.74 -9.73 -9.24
N CYS A 120 -16.39 -8.98 -10.14
CA CYS A 120 -15.85 -8.72 -11.47
C CYS A 120 -14.55 -7.90 -11.40
N VAL A 121 -13.71 -8.04 -12.44
CA VAL A 121 -12.39 -7.39 -12.53
C VAL A 121 -12.48 -5.87 -12.40
N ALA A 122 -13.51 -5.24 -12.99
CA ALA A 122 -13.72 -3.79 -12.91
C ALA A 122 -13.98 -3.33 -11.46
N THR A 123 -14.78 -4.10 -10.70
CA THR A 123 -15.04 -3.80 -9.28
C THR A 123 -13.78 -3.93 -8.44
N ILE A 124 -12.97 -4.95 -8.71
CA ILE A 124 -11.68 -5.15 -8.04
C ILE A 124 -10.72 -3.98 -8.35
N ALA A 125 -10.63 -3.58 -9.62
CA ALA A 125 -9.80 -2.44 -10.03
C ALA A 125 -10.21 -1.15 -9.32
N GLY A 126 -11.51 -0.84 -9.28
CA GLY A 126 -12.02 0.33 -8.58
C GLY A 126 -11.86 0.24 -7.05
N ALA A 127 -11.92 -0.96 -6.46
CA ALA A 127 -11.63 -1.17 -5.04
C ALA A 127 -10.14 -0.93 -4.73
N LEU A 128 -9.24 -1.49 -5.52
CA LEU A 128 -7.80 -1.31 -5.39
C LEU A 128 -7.37 0.17 -5.52
N GLN A 129 -7.92 0.90 -6.48
CA GLN A 129 -7.66 2.34 -6.63
C GLN A 129 -8.07 3.15 -5.40
N ARG A 130 -9.21 2.83 -4.78
CA ARG A 130 -9.68 3.53 -3.58
C ARG A 130 -8.85 3.16 -2.34
N LEU A 131 -8.42 1.91 -2.24
CA LEU A 131 -7.49 1.47 -1.19
C LEU A 131 -6.12 2.13 -1.31
N GLU A 132 -5.64 2.34 -2.54
CA GLU A 132 -4.40 3.07 -2.81
C GLU A 132 -4.54 4.57 -2.51
N ALA A 133 -5.64 5.19 -2.94
CA ALA A 133 -5.91 6.61 -2.67
C ALA A 133 -6.09 6.92 -1.18
N SER A 134 -6.63 5.97 -0.40
CA SER A 134 -6.71 6.08 1.07
C SER A 134 -5.40 5.73 1.78
N GLY A 135 -4.41 5.20 1.04
CA GLY A 135 -3.07 4.89 1.51
C GLY A 135 -2.93 3.62 2.35
N TYR A 136 -3.95 2.76 2.43
CA TYR A 136 -3.85 1.46 3.12
C TYR A 136 -3.01 0.46 2.32
N LEU A 137 -2.94 0.68 1.02
CA LEU A 137 -2.29 -0.20 0.06
C LEU A 137 -1.37 0.63 -0.84
N ARG A 138 -0.17 0.12 -1.10
CA ARG A 138 0.67 0.59 -2.20
C ARG A 138 0.73 -0.49 -3.27
N ILE A 139 0.41 -0.13 -4.51
CA ILE A 139 0.39 -1.08 -5.62
C ILE A 139 1.64 -0.85 -6.47
N THR A 140 2.56 -1.82 -6.45
CA THR A 140 3.76 -1.78 -7.28
C THR A 140 3.56 -2.69 -8.50
N ARG A 141 3.69 -2.12 -9.70
CA ARG A 141 3.68 -2.88 -10.95
C ARG A 141 5.05 -3.51 -11.14
N ARG A 142 5.13 -4.82 -11.35
CA ARG A 142 6.40 -5.54 -11.34
C ARG A 142 6.86 -5.99 -12.73
N ILE A 143 8.16 -5.88 -12.94
CA ILE A 143 8.90 -6.40 -14.10
C ILE A 143 9.92 -7.42 -13.60
N VAL A 144 10.01 -8.57 -14.24
CA VAL A 144 11.03 -9.58 -13.97
C VAL A 144 11.97 -9.68 -15.15
N ARG A 145 13.28 -9.74 -14.89
CA ARG A 145 14.30 -10.03 -15.90
C ARG A 145 14.25 -11.51 -16.24
N THR A 146 14.30 -11.81 -17.53
CA THR A 146 14.31 -13.14 -18.14
C THR A 146 15.49 -13.21 -19.11
N SER A 147 15.91 -14.42 -19.48
CA SER A 147 17.01 -14.62 -20.45
C SER A 147 16.75 -13.93 -21.81
N LEU A 148 15.47 -13.79 -22.17
CA LEU A 148 15.01 -13.16 -23.42
C LEU A 148 14.67 -11.66 -23.29
N GLY A 149 14.96 -11.02 -22.15
CA GLY A 149 14.63 -9.62 -21.89
C GLY A 149 13.77 -9.45 -20.64
N ALA A 150 12.88 -8.47 -20.60
CA ALA A 150 12.07 -8.15 -19.43
C ALA A 150 10.58 -8.47 -19.63
N ARG A 151 9.96 -9.14 -18.65
CA ARG A 151 8.55 -9.52 -18.68
C ARG A 151 7.77 -8.86 -17.56
N GLN A 152 6.62 -8.27 -17.91
CA GLN A 152 5.68 -7.76 -16.91
C GLN A 152 5.00 -8.92 -16.17
N THR A 153 4.96 -8.82 -14.85
CA THR A 153 4.36 -9.82 -13.95
C THR A 153 3.14 -9.27 -13.22
N THR A 154 2.61 -10.06 -12.26
CA THR A 154 1.55 -9.60 -11.37
C THR A 154 2.01 -8.45 -10.49
N ASN A 155 1.05 -7.59 -10.12
CA ASN A 155 1.29 -6.50 -9.19
C ASN A 155 1.69 -7.04 -7.82
N ALA A 156 2.49 -6.27 -7.09
CA ALA A 156 2.70 -6.42 -5.67
C ALA A 156 1.84 -5.45 -4.88
N TYR A 157 1.38 -5.93 -3.73
CA TYR A 157 0.54 -5.17 -2.81
C TYR A 157 1.27 -5.08 -1.48
N ALA A 158 1.63 -3.87 -1.08
CA ALA A 158 2.23 -3.60 0.21
C ALA A 158 1.20 -2.89 1.11
N PHE A 159 1.09 -3.36 2.35
CA PHE A 159 0.13 -2.81 3.32
C PHE A 159 0.79 -1.74 4.18
N ARG A 160 0.06 -0.66 4.46
CA ARG A 160 0.52 0.38 5.38
C ARG A 160 -0.32 0.36 6.64
N GLU A 161 0.34 0.26 7.78
CA GLU A 161 -0.31 0.49 9.06
C GLU A 161 -0.45 2.00 9.29
N PHE A 162 -1.69 2.50 9.31
CA PHE A 162 -1.94 3.85 9.78
C PHE A 162 -1.95 3.86 11.30
N GLY A 163 -1.09 4.68 11.90
CA GLY A 163 -1.02 4.82 13.34
C GLY A 163 0.08 3.97 14.00
N GLN A 164 1.31 4.04 13.49
CA GLN A 164 2.45 4.02 14.42
C GLN A 164 2.53 5.35 15.18
N GLY A 165 1.45 5.71 15.88
CA GLY A 165 1.64 6.41 17.15
C GLY A 165 2.31 5.35 18.03
N GLU A 166 3.51 5.66 18.50
CA GLU A 166 4.33 4.91 19.46
C GLU A 166 3.72 3.58 19.89
N ARG A 167 4.35 2.46 19.51
CA ARG A 167 4.08 1.15 20.12
C ARG A 167 3.89 1.39 21.62
N LYS A 168 2.67 1.25 22.14
CA LYS A 168 2.50 1.16 23.59
C LYS A 168 3.39 -0.01 24.01
N PRO A 169 4.31 0.19 24.98
CA PRO A 169 5.30 -0.81 25.34
C PRO A 169 4.60 -2.14 25.57
N ASP A 170 5.21 -3.21 25.07
CA ASP A 170 4.69 -4.56 25.19
C ASP A 170 4.29 -4.79 26.64
N TYR A 171 2.99 -5.01 26.89
CA TYR A 171 2.49 -5.42 28.20
C TYR A 171 2.85 -6.88 28.42
N THR A 172 4.15 -7.19 28.52
CA THR A 172 4.66 -8.51 28.92
C THR A 172 4.56 -8.75 30.44
N ASN A 173 3.83 -7.92 31.18
CA ASN A 173 3.55 -8.13 32.60
C ASN A 173 2.05 -8.04 32.94
N SER A 174 1.20 -8.82 32.28
CA SER A 174 -0.20 -9.03 32.68
C SER A 174 -0.37 -9.71 34.05
N LYS A 175 0.71 -10.17 34.69
CA LYS A 175 0.69 -10.63 36.10
C LYS A 175 0.85 -9.51 37.13
N ALA A 176 1.37 -8.34 36.75
CA ALA A 176 1.62 -7.25 37.71
C ALA A 176 0.34 -6.46 38.05
N THR A 177 -0.55 -6.24 37.07
CA THR A 177 -1.79 -5.45 37.27
C THR A 177 -2.90 -6.22 37.98
N THR A 178 -2.93 -7.54 37.88
CA THR A 178 -3.91 -8.39 38.60
C THR A 178 -3.63 -8.43 40.11
N ASN A 179 -2.38 -8.21 40.54
CA ASN A 179 -2.02 -8.16 41.95
C ASN A 179 -2.20 -6.77 42.58
N LEU A 180 -2.31 -5.69 41.79
CA LEU A 180 -2.56 -4.35 42.32
C LEU A 180 -4.03 -4.13 42.71
N ILE A 181 -4.96 -4.86 42.07
CA ILE A 181 -6.39 -4.80 42.38
C ILE A 181 -6.73 -5.70 43.59
N LYS A 182 -5.97 -6.78 43.82
CA LYS A 182 -6.19 -7.69 44.95
C LYS A 182 -5.65 -7.19 46.29
N ASN A 183 -4.72 -6.24 46.30
CA ASN A 183 -4.11 -5.73 47.54
C ASN A 183 -4.75 -4.44 48.07
N LYS A 184 -5.86 -3.96 47.47
CA LYS A 184 -6.52 -2.70 47.90
C LYS A 184 -7.65 -2.91 48.91
N SER A 185 -7.86 -4.14 49.38
CA SER A 185 -8.76 -4.45 50.50
C SER A 185 -7.94 -4.81 51.72
N MET A 186 -7.50 -3.79 52.47
CA MET A 186 -7.28 -3.77 53.92
C MET A 186 -6.26 -2.67 54.24
N GLN A 187 -6.75 -1.47 54.52
CA GLN A 187 -6.35 -0.74 55.72
C GLN A 187 -7.52 0.16 56.16
N PRO A 188 -8.00 0.05 57.41
CA PRO A 188 -8.91 1.02 58.02
C PRO A 188 -8.10 2.14 58.70
N GLY A 189 -8.62 3.37 58.73
CA GLY A 189 -8.18 4.41 59.67
C GLY A 189 -7.73 5.75 59.07
N THR A 190 -8.59 6.75 59.27
CA THR A 190 -8.48 8.23 59.20
C THR A 190 -7.19 8.86 59.78
N PRO A 191 -6.81 10.16 59.54
CA PRO A 191 -7.72 11.31 59.54
C PRO A 191 -7.48 12.50 58.57
N VAL A 192 -8.58 13.24 58.43
CA VAL A 192 -8.81 14.64 58.05
C VAL A 192 -7.58 15.58 58.12
N SER A 193 -7.24 16.26 57.02
CA SER A 193 -6.73 17.65 57.02
C SER A 193 -6.54 18.21 55.59
N GLY A 194 -7.12 19.39 55.34
CA GLY A 194 -6.66 20.32 54.29
C GLY A 194 -7.62 20.57 53.11
N PRO A 195 -8.19 21.78 52.96
CA PRO A 195 -8.75 22.20 51.68
C PRO A 195 -7.60 22.50 50.72
N VAL A 196 -7.37 21.60 49.75
CA VAL A 196 -6.47 21.88 48.63
C VAL A 196 -7.15 22.93 47.74
N GLN A 197 -6.63 24.15 47.79
CA GLN A 197 -7.04 25.25 46.93
C GLN A 197 -6.94 24.86 45.46
N LEU A 198 -8.10 24.66 44.83
CA LEU A 198 -8.26 24.65 43.38
C LEU A 198 -8.04 26.08 42.87
N SER A 199 -6.78 26.44 42.63
CA SER A 199 -6.43 27.66 41.91
C SER A 199 -5.59 27.32 40.68
N PHE A 200 -5.93 27.98 39.58
CA PHE A 200 -5.34 27.88 38.24
C PHE A 200 -5.69 26.58 37.47
N SER A 201 -6.51 26.58 36.42
CA SER A 201 -6.41 27.49 35.27
C SER A 201 -7.61 27.39 34.30
N MET A 202 -8.85 27.34 34.80
CA MET A 202 -10.06 27.52 33.95
C MET A 202 -10.10 28.89 33.24
N GLN A 203 -9.41 29.89 33.78
CA GLN A 203 -9.29 31.23 33.18
C GLN A 203 -8.47 31.22 31.87
N ARG A 204 -7.58 30.23 31.65
CA ARG A 204 -6.77 30.14 30.42
C ARG A 204 -7.58 29.60 29.23
N VAL A 205 -8.56 28.73 29.50
CA VAL A 205 -9.43 28.15 28.46
C VAL A 205 -10.45 29.18 27.95
N LEU A 206 -10.99 30.04 28.83
CA LEU A 206 -11.93 31.10 28.44
C LEU A 206 -11.25 32.26 27.68
N GLN A 207 -9.95 32.49 27.90
CA GLN A 207 -9.19 33.52 27.18
C GLN A 207 -8.86 33.12 25.73
N ILE A 208 -8.69 31.81 25.46
CA ILE A 208 -8.49 31.28 24.09
C ILE A 208 -9.78 31.36 23.27
N MET A 209 -10.95 31.19 23.90
CA MET A 209 -12.25 31.23 23.20
C MET A 209 -12.71 32.67 22.86
N ARG A 210 -12.21 33.70 23.57
CA ARG A 210 -12.55 35.11 23.30
C ARG A 210 -11.79 35.75 22.12
N GLN A 211 -10.67 35.17 21.67
CA GLN A 211 -9.88 35.72 20.56
C GLN A 211 -10.38 35.34 19.15
N ARG A 212 -11.39 34.47 19.02
CA ARG A 212 -11.95 34.06 17.72
C ARG A 212 -13.20 34.83 17.26
N ARG A 213 -13.65 35.86 17.99
CA ARG A 213 -14.87 36.64 17.65
C ARG A 213 -14.67 38.15 17.51
N GLY A 214 -13.44 38.64 17.27
CA GLY A 214 -13.20 40.07 17.10
C GLY A 214 -12.26 40.40 15.93
N GLY A 215 -12.81 40.96 14.85
CA GLY A 215 -12.12 41.99 14.06
C GLY A 215 -11.61 41.63 12.66
N ARG A 216 -12.41 42.02 11.65
CA ARG A 216 -12.04 42.67 10.36
C ARG A 216 -13.28 42.59 9.45
N ASN A 217 -14.25 43.50 9.51
CA ASN A 217 -14.20 44.88 9.00
C ASN A 217 -13.33 45.01 7.74
N THR A 218 -13.92 44.74 6.57
CA THR A 218 -13.41 45.18 5.27
C THR A 218 -14.50 46.00 4.61
N GLN A 219 -14.10 47.20 4.22
CA GLN A 219 -14.89 48.29 3.68
C GLN A 219 -15.58 47.89 2.36
N LEU A 220 -16.78 48.43 2.18
CA LEU A 220 -17.52 48.46 0.93
C LEU A 220 -16.77 49.35 -0.09
N PRO A 221 -16.52 48.89 -1.33
CA PRO A 221 -16.27 49.81 -2.42
C PRO A 221 -17.59 50.41 -2.92
N ILE A 222 -17.66 51.72 -2.77
CA ILE A 222 -18.59 52.65 -3.41
C ILE A 222 -18.37 52.63 -4.93
N ASN A 223 -19.46 52.89 -5.68
CA ASN A 223 -19.54 53.28 -7.09
C ASN A 223 -19.20 52.23 -8.14
N GLN A 224 -20.23 51.70 -8.83
CA GLN A 224 -20.35 51.85 -10.30
C GLN A 224 -21.83 52.01 -10.69
N LYS A 225 -22.12 53.14 -11.34
CA LYS A 225 -23.40 53.47 -11.98
C LYS A 225 -23.66 52.49 -13.12
N ILE A 226 -24.79 51.77 -13.07
CA ILE A 226 -25.36 51.11 -14.24
C ILE A 226 -26.29 52.13 -14.89
N GLN A 227 -25.87 52.65 -16.04
CA GLN A 227 -26.70 53.47 -16.93
C GLN A 227 -27.74 52.56 -17.60
N TYR A 228 -29.03 52.85 -17.35
CA TYR A 228 -30.14 52.37 -18.16
C TYR A 228 -30.19 53.18 -19.46
N ASN A 229 -30.07 52.50 -20.61
CA ASN A 229 -30.47 53.04 -21.90
C ASN A 229 -31.80 52.40 -22.30
N PRO A 230 -32.93 53.14 -22.29
CA PRO A 230 -34.12 52.73 -22.99
C PRO A 230 -34.09 53.37 -24.39
N SER A 231 -33.91 52.55 -25.43
CA SER A 231 -34.26 52.94 -26.79
C SER A 231 -35.37 52.04 -27.29
N THR A 232 -36.56 52.62 -27.26
CA THR A 232 -37.73 52.29 -28.07
C THR A 232 -37.38 52.26 -29.56
N GLY A 233 -37.96 51.29 -30.26
CA GLY A 233 -37.95 51.11 -31.71
C GLY A 233 -38.68 49.83 -32.06
#